data_AF-A0A929NRT7-F1
#
_entry.id   AF-A0A929NRT7-F1
#
_cell.length_a   1.000
_cell.length_b   1.000
_cell.length_c   1.000
_cell.angle_alpha   90.00
_cell.angle_beta   90.00
_cell.angle_gamma   90.00
#
_symmetry.space_group_name_H-M   'P 1'
#
loop_
_entity.id
_entity.type
_entity.pdbx_description
1 polymer ?
#
loop_
_entity_poly.entity_id
_entity_poly.type
_entity_poly.pdbx_seq_one_letter_code
_entity_poly.pdbx_strand_id
1 'polypeptide(L)'
;MEEYEGILKKTDQAQRALSTSAFTHFMIATLVLGVAVAGAGINFRLIARPMAEMVGGNAIVGGLKVSEVGALVIILLEVFTGVFLMEALRITNLFPVIGALKDSTRVKMAWGFLFLLTMFASIEAGLALMREILVQDEQATNAFMRGEATAAASNASFKIITTAAQMGLGFFLPFVLAVVAIPLETFFHTARSVLGTTTAAGMRGLAALLRVIGGMARQLGLMLVHLYDVLAVVGMAVDGGVRLMRRPGGASRGDSGNMPRREPRATLSKEVL
;
A
#
# COMPACT_ATOMS: atom_id res chain seq x y z
N MET A 1 -7.35 0.01 -33.83
CA MET A 1 -7.94 1.32 -34.17
C MET A 1 -9.02 1.72 -33.17
N GLU A 2 -9.99 0.84 -32.84
CA GLU A 2 -11.05 1.14 -31.86
C GLU A 2 -10.56 1.50 -30.45
N GLU A 3 -9.54 0.80 -29.93
CA GLU A 3 -8.95 1.09 -28.61
C GLU A 3 -8.23 2.47 -28.58
N TYR A 4 -7.68 2.89 -29.72
CA TYR A 4 -6.97 4.16 -29.86
C TYR A 4 -7.94 5.35 -29.96
N GLU A 5 -9.08 5.16 -30.64
CA GLU A 5 -10.17 6.15 -30.69
C GLU A 5 -10.88 6.33 -29.35
N GLY A 6 -10.93 5.29 -28.51
CA GLY A 6 -11.46 5.36 -27.14
C GLY A 6 -10.61 6.24 -26.21
N ILE A 7 -9.29 6.21 -26.37
CA ILE A 7 -8.35 7.04 -25.60
C ILE A 7 -8.45 8.53 -26.02
N LEU A 8 -8.63 8.80 -27.32
CA LEU A 8 -8.83 10.15 -27.86
C LEU A 8 -10.14 10.80 -27.39
N LYS A 9 -11.18 10.01 -27.09
CA LYS A 9 -12.50 10.50 -26.68
C LYS A 9 -12.65 10.82 -25.18
N LYS A 10 -11.62 10.61 -24.35
CA LYS A 10 -11.66 10.86 -22.87
C LYS A 10 -12.90 10.28 -22.18
N THR A 11 -13.44 9.18 -22.67
CA THR A 11 -14.62 8.54 -22.07
C THR A 11 -14.17 7.67 -20.90
N ASP A 12 -14.89 7.78 -19.77
CA ASP A 12 -14.68 7.04 -18.51
C ASP A 12 -14.47 5.51 -18.67
N GLN A 13 -14.81 4.94 -19.82
CA GLN A 13 -14.58 3.54 -20.18
C GLN A 13 -13.11 3.17 -20.35
N ALA A 14 -12.28 4.01 -20.98
CA ALA A 14 -10.84 3.70 -21.17
C ALA A 14 -10.10 3.70 -19.82
N GLN A 15 -10.48 4.61 -18.93
CA GLN A 15 -9.94 4.70 -17.57
C GLN A 15 -10.38 3.51 -16.70
N ARG A 16 -11.64 3.04 -16.84
CA ARG A 16 -12.13 1.84 -16.15
C ARG A 16 -11.47 0.55 -16.66
N ALA A 17 -11.33 0.37 -17.97
CA ALA A 17 -10.67 -0.81 -18.55
C ALA A 17 -9.19 -0.92 -18.14
N LEU A 18 -8.46 0.22 -18.15
CA LEU A 18 -7.07 0.28 -17.67
C LEU A 18 -6.98 0.03 -16.16
N SER A 19 -7.94 0.52 -15.36
CA SER A 19 -7.93 0.33 -13.91
C SER A 19 -8.21 -1.11 -13.47
N THR A 20 -9.11 -1.83 -14.15
CA THR A 20 -9.43 -3.23 -13.85
C THR A 20 -8.25 -4.14 -14.16
N SER A 21 -7.55 -3.89 -15.28
CA SER A 21 -6.34 -4.66 -15.63
C SER A 21 -5.19 -4.38 -14.66
N ALA A 22 -4.94 -3.11 -14.32
CA ALA A 22 -3.89 -2.74 -13.37
C ALA A 22 -4.12 -3.32 -11.96
N PHE A 23 -5.37 -3.36 -11.49
CA PHE A 23 -5.71 -3.93 -10.19
C PHE A 23 -5.44 -5.44 -10.13
N THR A 24 -5.84 -6.19 -11.16
CA THR A 24 -5.58 -7.64 -11.22
C THR A 24 -4.09 -7.95 -11.25
N HIS A 25 -3.31 -7.22 -12.07
CA HIS A 25 -1.86 -7.39 -12.13
C HIS A 25 -1.18 -6.99 -10.81
N PHE A 26 -1.66 -5.95 -10.13
CA PHE A 26 -1.18 -5.57 -8.80
C PHE A 26 -1.42 -6.69 -7.77
N MET A 27 -2.60 -7.32 -7.78
CA MET A 27 -2.92 -8.44 -6.90
C MET A 27 -2.05 -9.67 -7.18
N ILE A 28 -1.86 -10.03 -8.44
CA ILE A 28 -0.98 -11.14 -8.84
C ILE A 28 0.46 -10.85 -8.42
N ALA A 29 0.98 -9.66 -8.74
CA ALA A 29 2.35 -9.28 -8.38
C ALA A 29 2.56 -9.26 -6.86
N THR A 30 1.59 -8.77 -6.09
CA THR A 30 1.64 -8.78 -4.62
C THR A 30 1.64 -10.21 -4.06
N LEU A 31 0.81 -11.10 -4.61
CA LEU A 31 0.77 -12.50 -4.20
C LEU A 31 2.11 -13.19 -4.48
N VAL A 32 2.65 -13.03 -5.69
CA VAL A 32 3.94 -13.62 -6.07
C VAL A 32 5.07 -13.03 -5.21
N LEU A 33 5.06 -11.73 -4.94
CA LEU A 33 6.03 -11.09 -4.05
C LEU A 33 5.90 -11.60 -2.60
N GLY A 34 4.70 -11.92 -2.14
CA GLY A 34 4.48 -12.59 -0.86
C GLY A 34 5.14 -13.96 -0.77
N VAL A 35 5.06 -14.77 -1.84
CA VAL A 35 5.78 -16.05 -1.94
C VAL A 35 7.30 -15.83 -1.95
N ALA A 36 7.77 -14.79 -2.64
CA ALA A 36 9.20 -14.43 -2.63
C ALA A 36 9.70 -14.05 -1.24
N VAL A 37 8.93 -13.29 -0.46
CA VAL A 37 9.27 -12.96 0.94
C VAL A 37 9.33 -14.22 1.80
N ALA A 38 8.43 -15.19 1.61
CA ALA A 38 8.51 -16.48 2.29
C ALA A 38 9.78 -17.25 1.90
N GLY A 39 10.14 -17.26 0.61
CA GLY A 39 11.40 -17.83 0.11
C GLY A 39 12.64 -17.18 0.72
N ALA A 40 12.68 -15.85 0.78
CA ALA A 40 13.74 -15.10 1.46
C ALA A 40 13.79 -15.41 2.96
N GLY A 41 12.65 -15.63 3.61
CA GLY A 41 12.59 -16.07 5.01
C GLY A 41 13.18 -17.47 5.24
N ILE A 42 13.01 -18.39 4.28
CA ILE A 42 13.66 -19.71 4.31
C ILE A 42 15.17 -19.55 4.17
N ASN A 43 15.62 -18.76 3.18
CA ASN A 43 17.03 -18.45 2.96
C ASN A 43 17.69 -17.82 4.19
N PHE A 44 17.03 -16.84 4.80
CA PHE A 44 17.47 -16.20 6.04
C PHE A 44 17.76 -17.22 7.15
N ARG A 45 16.86 -18.17 7.37
CA ARG A 45 17.04 -19.22 8.39
C ARG A 45 18.15 -20.20 8.05
N LEU A 46 18.36 -20.50 6.77
CA LEU A 46 19.42 -21.38 6.30
C LEU A 46 20.81 -20.80 6.57
N ILE A 47 20.94 -19.48 6.44
CA ILE A 47 22.20 -18.76 6.60
C ILE A 47 22.44 -18.33 8.05
N ALA A 48 21.43 -17.82 8.73
CA ALA A 48 21.59 -17.26 10.08
C ALA A 48 22.03 -18.30 11.11
N ARG A 49 21.61 -19.57 10.97
CA ARG A 49 21.98 -20.64 11.91
C ARG A 49 23.49 -20.96 11.89
N PRO A 50 24.11 -21.35 10.76
CA PRO A 50 25.55 -21.59 10.72
C PRO A 50 26.37 -20.34 11.05
N MET A 51 25.91 -19.14 10.67
CA MET A 51 26.59 -17.91 11.08
C MET A 51 26.56 -17.65 12.58
N ALA A 52 25.47 -18.01 13.27
CA ALA A 52 25.38 -17.87 14.73
C ALA A 52 26.44 -18.73 15.42
N GLU A 53 26.71 -19.91 14.89
CA GLU A 53 27.71 -20.82 15.46
C GLU A 53 29.14 -20.37 15.14
N MET A 54 29.37 -19.79 13.95
CA MET A 54 30.70 -19.28 13.55
C MET A 54 31.10 -17.95 14.23
N VAL A 55 30.13 -17.07 14.49
CA VAL A 55 30.39 -15.72 15.04
C VAL A 55 30.13 -15.65 16.56
N GLY A 56 29.65 -16.75 17.14
CA GLY A 56 29.24 -16.86 18.54
C GLY A 56 27.78 -16.43 18.72
N GLY A 57 26.92 -17.38 19.10
CA GLY A 57 25.46 -17.23 19.02
C GLY A 57 24.84 -16.12 19.89
N ASN A 58 25.62 -15.58 20.84
CA ASN A 58 25.24 -14.48 21.72
C ASN A 58 25.95 -13.16 21.39
N ALA A 59 26.72 -13.10 20.30
CA ALA A 59 27.29 -11.84 19.82
C ALA A 59 26.14 -10.95 19.34
N ILE A 60 25.96 -9.82 20.02
CA ILE A 60 24.89 -8.84 19.76
C ILE A 60 25.55 -7.53 19.35
N VAL A 61 25.06 -6.93 18.26
CA VAL A 61 25.45 -5.59 17.80
C VAL A 61 24.19 -4.75 17.69
N GLY A 62 24.12 -3.65 18.45
CA GLY A 62 22.97 -2.74 18.40
C GLY A 62 21.62 -3.34 18.82
N GLY A 63 21.62 -4.38 19.64
CA GLY A 63 20.40 -5.09 20.08
C GLY A 63 19.93 -6.23 19.17
N LEU A 64 20.61 -6.47 18.04
CA LEU A 64 20.36 -7.58 17.12
C LEU A 64 21.51 -8.60 17.18
N LYS A 65 21.20 -9.89 16.96
CA LYS A 65 22.24 -10.93 16.86
C LYS A 65 23.08 -10.70 15.60
N VAL A 66 24.40 -10.81 15.71
CA VAL A 66 25.32 -10.58 14.58
C VAL A 66 25.02 -11.50 13.40
N SER A 67 24.61 -12.74 13.67
CA SER A 67 24.22 -13.70 12.63
C SER A 67 22.98 -13.30 11.84
N GLU A 68 22.00 -12.67 12.50
CA GLU A 68 20.79 -12.17 11.85
C GLU A 68 21.12 -10.97 10.95
N VAL A 69 21.98 -10.06 11.44
CA VAL A 69 22.46 -8.93 10.64
C VAL A 69 23.23 -9.41 9.42
N GLY A 70 24.16 -10.36 9.59
CA GLY A 70 24.92 -10.94 8.49
C GLY A 70 24.02 -11.58 7.44
N ALA A 71 23.04 -12.40 7.86
CA ALA A 71 22.14 -13.06 6.93
C ALA A 71 21.26 -12.07 6.17
N LEU A 72 20.76 -11.01 6.83
CA LEU A 72 20.03 -9.93 6.15
C LEU A 72 20.90 -9.21 5.12
N VAL A 73 22.16 -8.91 5.45
CA VAL A 73 23.07 -8.22 4.53
C VAL A 73 23.35 -9.05 3.28
N ILE A 74 23.57 -10.37 3.43
CA ILE A 74 23.76 -11.28 2.29
C ILE A 74 22.52 -11.27 1.40
N ILE A 75 21.33 -11.53 1.98
CA ILE A 75 20.07 -11.56 1.21
C ILE A 75 19.79 -10.24 0.51
N LEU A 76 19.99 -9.11 1.18
CA LEU A 76 19.79 -7.79 0.58
C LEU A 76 20.74 -7.57 -0.60
N LEU A 77 22.01 -7.97 -0.46
CA LEU A 77 23.00 -7.85 -1.50
C LEU A 77 22.72 -8.78 -2.68
N GLU A 78 22.17 -9.96 -2.42
CA GLU A 78 21.72 -10.91 -3.45
C GLU A 78 20.49 -10.40 -4.21
N VAL A 79 19.44 -9.96 -3.50
CA VAL A 79 18.24 -9.40 -4.12
C VAL A 79 18.63 -8.18 -4.96
N PHE A 80 19.52 -7.32 -4.44
CA PHE A 80 20.06 -6.20 -5.20
C PHE A 80 20.78 -6.68 -6.46
N THR A 81 21.79 -7.52 -6.31
CA THR A 81 22.59 -8.08 -7.42
C THR A 81 21.69 -8.76 -8.47
N GLY A 82 20.67 -9.50 -8.04
CA GLY A 82 19.70 -10.16 -8.88
C GLY A 82 18.81 -9.20 -9.66
N VAL A 83 18.30 -8.15 -9.02
CA VAL A 83 17.56 -7.08 -9.71
C VAL A 83 18.43 -6.40 -10.77
N PHE A 84 19.68 -6.08 -10.45
CA PHE A 84 20.60 -5.48 -11.42
C PHE A 84 20.97 -6.42 -12.57
N LEU A 85 21.08 -7.73 -12.29
CA LEU A 85 21.29 -8.75 -13.33
C LEU A 85 20.09 -8.81 -14.28
N MET A 86 18.87 -8.85 -13.77
CA MET A 86 17.64 -8.90 -14.58
C MET A 86 17.47 -7.64 -15.43
N GLU A 87 17.84 -6.48 -14.89
CA GLU A 87 17.87 -5.22 -15.63
C GLU A 87 18.95 -5.22 -16.73
N ALA A 88 20.16 -5.69 -16.43
CA ALA A 88 21.23 -5.82 -17.41
C ALA A 88 20.88 -6.82 -18.54
N LEU A 89 20.08 -7.84 -18.25
CA LEU A 89 19.58 -8.77 -19.25
C LEU A 89 18.39 -8.24 -20.06
N ARG A 90 17.87 -7.04 -19.76
CA ARG A 90 16.62 -6.47 -20.35
C ARG A 90 15.39 -7.35 -20.14
N ILE A 91 15.38 -8.13 -19.07
CA ILE A 91 14.17 -8.85 -18.66
C ILE A 91 13.24 -7.88 -17.92
N THR A 92 13.82 -6.99 -17.10
CA THR A 92 13.10 -5.94 -16.37
C THR A 92 13.45 -4.54 -16.86
N ASN A 93 12.60 -3.55 -16.57
CA ASN A 93 12.82 -2.13 -16.80
C ASN A 93 12.57 -1.29 -15.53
N LEU A 94 13.12 -1.71 -14.39
CA LEU A 94 13.04 -0.91 -13.15
C LEU A 94 13.92 0.35 -13.24
N PHE A 95 15.04 0.29 -13.97
CA PHE A 95 16.03 1.35 -14.04
C PHE A 95 16.34 1.71 -15.50
N PRO A 96 15.55 2.59 -16.14
CA PRO A 96 15.71 2.96 -17.56
C PRO A 96 17.13 3.42 -17.93
N VAL A 97 17.86 3.99 -16.97
CA VAL A 97 19.26 4.40 -17.12
C VAL A 97 20.14 3.23 -17.55
N ILE A 98 19.93 2.02 -17.01
CA ILE A 98 20.71 0.82 -17.30
C ILE A 98 20.37 0.27 -18.69
N GLY A 99 19.10 0.32 -19.08
CA GLY A 99 18.63 -0.07 -20.40
C GLY A 99 19.19 0.80 -21.54
N ALA A 100 19.52 2.06 -21.25
CA ALA A 100 20.09 3.03 -22.19
C ALA A 100 21.61 2.89 -22.42
N LEU A 101 22.32 2.04 -21.66
CA LEU A 101 23.74 1.79 -21.89
C LEU A 101 23.97 1.03 -23.20
N LYS A 102 25.15 1.26 -23.79
CA LYS A 102 25.65 0.48 -24.93
C LYS A 102 25.68 -1.02 -24.58
N ASP A 103 25.23 -1.86 -25.50
CA ASP A 103 25.15 -3.32 -25.36
C ASP A 103 26.45 -3.96 -24.83
N SER A 104 27.60 -3.49 -25.30
CA SER A 104 28.90 -4.00 -24.85
C SER A 104 29.16 -3.80 -23.36
N THR A 105 28.69 -2.71 -22.78
CA THR A 105 28.84 -2.42 -21.34
C THR A 105 27.82 -3.21 -20.54
N ARG A 106 26.59 -3.30 -21.05
CA ARG A 106 25.50 -4.03 -20.42
C ARG A 106 25.82 -5.52 -20.26
N VAL A 107 26.34 -6.17 -21.31
CA VAL A 107 26.76 -7.57 -21.25
C VAL A 107 27.90 -7.79 -20.24
N LYS A 108 28.87 -6.87 -20.17
CA LYS A 108 29.94 -6.94 -19.15
C LYS A 108 29.38 -6.81 -17.73
N MET A 109 28.43 -5.91 -17.52
CA MET A 109 27.73 -5.79 -16.23
C MET A 109 26.95 -7.05 -15.89
N ALA A 110 26.22 -7.63 -16.85
CA ALA A 110 25.48 -8.88 -16.65
C ALA A 110 26.41 -10.02 -16.22
N TRP A 111 27.57 -10.18 -16.88
CA TRP A 111 28.59 -11.14 -16.44
C TRP A 111 29.15 -10.81 -15.05
N GLY A 112 29.35 -9.54 -14.73
CA GLY A 112 29.79 -9.10 -13.40
C GLY A 112 28.80 -9.44 -12.29
N PHE A 113 27.52 -9.13 -12.48
CA PHE A 113 26.47 -9.48 -11.51
C PHE A 113 26.22 -10.98 -11.43
N LEU A 114 26.27 -11.70 -12.56
CA LEU A 114 26.15 -13.16 -12.55
C LEU A 114 27.30 -13.81 -11.79
N PHE A 115 28.53 -13.33 -11.98
CA PHE A 115 29.69 -13.77 -11.21
C PHE A 115 29.50 -13.50 -9.72
N LEU A 116 29.09 -12.28 -9.35
CA LEU A 116 28.85 -11.91 -7.96
C LEU A 116 27.74 -12.76 -7.32
N LEU A 117 26.63 -12.99 -8.03
CA LEU A 117 25.53 -13.85 -7.56
C LEU A 117 25.99 -15.30 -7.37
N THR A 118 26.80 -15.82 -8.30
CA THR A 118 27.38 -17.16 -8.20
C THR A 118 28.36 -17.28 -7.03
N MET A 119 29.09 -16.20 -6.74
CA MET A 119 29.99 -16.12 -5.59
C MET A 119 29.22 -16.18 -4.28
N PHE A 120 28.10 -15.44 -4.15
CA PHE A 120 27.21 -15.55 -2.99
C PHE A 120 26.58 -16.94 -2.87
N ALA A 121 26.06 -17.49 -3.97
CA ALA A 121 25.53 -18.87 -3.99
C ALA A 121 26.56 -19.91 -3.55
N SER A 122 27.83 -19.73 -3.88
CA SER A 122 28.91 -20.61 -3.43
C SER A 122 29.18 -20.46 -1.92
N ILE A 123 29.11 -19.23 -1.39
CA ILE A 123 29.21 -18.97 0.06
C ILE A 123 28.03 -19.65 0.79
N GLU A 124 26.81 -19.50 0.28
CA GLU A 124 25.61 -20.09 0.90
C GLU A 124 25.64 -21.62 0.88
N ALA A 125 26.10 -22.23 -0.21
CA ALA A 125 26.32 -23.67 -0.28
C ALA A 125 27.36 -24.12 0.77
N GLY A 126 28.41 -23.34 0.99
CA GLY A 126 29.39 -23.56 2.05
C GLY A 126 28.80 -23.42 3.46
N LEU A 127 27.97 -22.41 3.70
CA LEU A 127 27.25 -22.24 4.97
C LEU A 127 26.25 -23.37 5.23
N ALA A 128 25.56 -23.85 4.19
CA ALA A 128 24.67 -25.00 4.29
C ALA A 128 25.43 -26.29 4.65
N LEU A 129 26.63 -26.49 4.08
CA LEU A 129 27.51 -27.58 4.49
C LEU A 129 27.91 -27.46 5.96
N MET A 130 28.29 -26.25 6.41
CA MET A 130 28.61 -26.01 7.82
C MET A 130 27.44 -26.34 8.74
N ARG A 131 26.22 -25.92 8.37
CA ARG A 131 25.01 -26.24 9.13
C ARG A 131 24.82 -27.75 9.30
N GLU A 132 25.02 -28.52 8.23
CA GLU A 132 24.83 -29.97 8.27
C GLU A 132 25.90 -30.66 9.13
N ILE A 133 27.16 -30.24 9.05
CA ILE A 133 28.24 -30.76 9.91
C ILE A 133 27.93 -30.48 11.39
N LEU A 134 27.47 -29.26 11.71
CA LEU A 134 27.11 -28.85 13.07
C LEU A 134 25.94 -29.69 13.63
N VAL A 135 24.89 -29.90 12.83
CA VAL A 135 23.76 -30.77 13.23
C VAL A 135 24.20 -32.22 13.45
N GLN A 136 25.15 -32.71 12.64
CA GLN A 136 25.69 -34.07 12.81
C GLN A 136 26.45 -34.22 14.13
N ASP A 137 27.24 -33.22 14.52
CA ASP A 137 27.99 -33.23 15.77
C ASP A 137 27.07 -33.17 17.00
N GLU A 138 26.02 -32.36 16.94
CA GLU A 138 24.96 -32.32 17.97
C GLU A 138 24.30 -33.69 18.15
N GLN A 139 23.96 -34.38 17.05
CA GLN A 139 23.33 -35.70 17.10
C GLN A 139 24.26 -36.79 17.64
N ALA A 140 25.53 -36.76 17.26
CA ALA A 140 26.53 -37.70 17.76
C ALA A 140 26.71 -37.53 19.27
N THR A 141 26.90 -36.31 19.75
CA THR A 141 27.04 -35.99 21.17
C THR A 141 25.80 -36.42 21.96
N ASN A 142 24.60 -36.13 21.46
CA ASN A 142 23.35 -36.54 22.10
C ASN A 142 23.15 -38.06 22.14
N ALA A 143 23.66 -38.80 21.15
CA ALA A 143 23.63 -40.27 21.16
C ALA A 143 24.63 -40.85 22.17
N PHE A 144 25.84 -40.27 22.25
CA PHE A 144 26.83 -40.63 23.28
C PHE A 144 26.28 -40.37 24.70
N MET A 145 25.63 -39.23 24.93
CA MET A 145 25.05 -38.90 26.24
C MET A 145 23.88 -39.81 26.63
N ARG A 146 23.14 -40.37 25.67
CA ARG A 146 22.05 -41.33 25.91
C ARG A 146 22.53 -42.77 26.08
N GLY A 147 23.82 -43.06 25.89
CA GLY A 147 24.35 -44.42 25.93
C GLY A 147 23.96 -45.29 24.72
N GLU A 148 23.42 -44.69 23.65
CA GLU A 148 22.92 -45.38 22.45
C GLU A 148 23.98 -45.40 21.34
N ALA A 149 25.18 -45.94 21.64
CA ALA A 149 26.35 -45.87 20.74
C ALA A 149 26.21 -46.66 19.41
N THR A 150 25.25 -47.58 19.30
CA THR A 150 25.16 -48.56 18.20
C THR A 150 24.17 -48.21 17.09
N ALA A 151 23.37 -47.14 17.21
CA ALA A 151 22.37 -46.75 16.19
C ALA A 151 22.93 -45.89 15.03
N ALA A 152 24.23 -45.55 15.04
CA ALA A 152 24.80 -44.53 14.16
C ALA A 152 25.15 -45.03 12.73
N ALA A 153 25.26 -46.34 12.50
CA ALA A 153 25.85 -46.91 11.29
C ALA A 153 24.90 -47.03 10.09
N SER A 154 23.58 -47.11 10.28
CA SER A 154 22.61 -47.34 9.19
C SER A 154 22.27 -46.08 8.36
N ASN A 155 22.82 -44.92 8.71
CA ASN A 155 22.37 -43.62 8.19
C ASN A 155 23.35 -42.94 7.22
N ALA A 156 24.50 -43.55 6.90
CA ALA A 156 25.56 -42.91 6.10
C ALA A 156 25.09 -42.49 4.68
N SER A 157 24.31 -43.34 3.99
CA SER A 157 23.79 -43.03 2.65
C SER A 157 22.73 -41.93 2.67
N PHE A 158 21.88 -41.89 3.70
CA PHE A 158 20.86 -40.85 3.85
C PHE A 158 21.47 -39.47 4.16
N LYS A 159 22.59 -39.44 4.89
CA LYS A 159 23.34 -38.21 5.22
C LYS A 159 23.90 -37.49 4.01
N ILE A 160 24.43 -38.22 3.02
CA ILE A 160 24.95 -37.60 1.79
C ILE A 160 23.81 -36.95 1.01
N ILE A 161 22.64 -37.61 0.94
CA ILE A 161 21.47 -37.10 0.25
C ILE A 161 20.97 -35.81 0.93
N THR A 162 20.86 -35.77 2.26
CA THR A 162 20.44 -34.55 2.97
C THR A 162 21.46 -33.43 2.82
N THR A 163 22.77 -33.73 2.96
CA THR A 163 23.84 -32.73 2.78
C THR A 163 23.80 -32.13 1.37
N ALA A 164 23.76 -32.98 0.33
CA ALA A 164 23.71 -32.54 -1.06
C ALA A 164 22.44 -31.74 -1.37
N ALA A 165 21.29 -32.14 -0.80
CA ALA A 165 20.04 -31.40 -0.95
C ALA A 165 20.09 -30.03 -0.28
N GLN A 166 20.66 -29.92 0.92
CA GLN A 166 20.80 -28.62 1.62
C GLN A 166 21.80 -27.70 0.93
N MET A 167 22.94 -28.23 0.46
CA MET A 167 23.91 -27.47 -0.33
C MET A 167 23.31 -27.00 -1.66
N GLY A 168 22.61 -27.88 -2.37
CA GLY A 168 21.90 -27.53 -3.59
C GLY A 168 20.84 -26.46 -3.34
N LEU A 169 20.05 -26.60 -2.27
CA LEU A 169 19.05 -25.62 -1.92
C LEU A 169 19.69 -24.25 -1.60
N GLY A 170 20.78 -24.20 -0.82
CA GLY A 170 21.53 -22.96 -0.57
C GLY A 170 22.16 -22.36 -1.84
N PHE A 171 22.62 -23.19 -2.77
CA PHE A 171 23.18 -22.71 -4.04
C PHE A 171 22.13 -22.13 -4.99
N PHE A 172 20.95 -22.75 -5.09
CA PHE A 172 19.92 -22.33 -6.05
C PHE A 172 19.06 -21.17 -5.54
N LEU A 173 18.92 -21.00 -4.23
CA LEU A 173 18.03 -19.99 -3.66
C LEU A 173 18.39 -18.54 -4.07
N PRO A 174 19.66 -18.12 -4.12
CA PRO A 174 20.05 -16.79 -4.61
C PRO A 174 19.59 -16.51 -6.05
N PHE A 175 19.65 -17.51 -6.93
CA PHE A 175 19.14 -17.40 -8.30
C PHE A 175 17.60 -17.28 -8.33
N VAL A 176 16.91 -18.01 -7.46
CA VAL A 176 15.45 -17.89 -7.29
C VAL A 176 15.09 -16.50 -6.77
N LEU A 177 15.85 -15.94 -5.83
CA LEU A 177 15.67 -14.57 -5.33
C LEU A 177 15.93 -13.52 -6.42
N ALA A 178 16.84 -13.76 -7.36
CA ALA A 178 17.05 -12.84 -8.48
C ALA A 178 15.80 -12.71 -9.37
N VAL A 179 15.02 -13.78 -9.53
CA VAL A 179 13.76 -13.76 -10.32
C VAL A 179 12.69 -12.87 -9.70
N VAL A 180 12.80 -12.53 -8.41
CA VAL A 180 11.88 -11.62 -7.70
C VAL A 180 11.83 -10.23 -8.35
N ALA A 181 12.86 -9.85 -9.11
CA ALA A 181 12.87 -8.61 -9.88
C ALA A 181 11.67 -8.48 -10.84
N ILE A 182 11.21 -9.59 -11.44
CA ILE A 182 10.12 -9.60 -12.43
C ILE A 182 8.77 -9.20 -11.80
N PRO A 183 8.25 -9.88 -10.76
CA PRO A 183 7.03 -9.44 -10.10
C PRO A 183 7.22 -8.09 -9.40
N LEU A 184 8.43 -7.76 -8.96
CA LEU A 184 8.73 -6.45 -8.37
C LEU A 184 8.54 -5.30 -9.37
N GLU A 185 8.96 -5.47 -10.64
CA GLU A 185 8.68 -4.51 -11.72
C GLU A 185 7.17 -4.29 -11.89
N THR A 186 6.44 -5.40 -12.02
CA THR A 186 4.99 -5.40 -12.22
C THR A 186 4.29 -4.73 -11.04
N PHE A 187 4.76 -5.02 -9.82
CA PHE A 187 4.29 -4.40 -8.59
C PHE A 187 4.49 -2.89 -8.64
N PHE A 188 5.70 -2.38 -8.92
CA PHE A 188 5.94 -0.93 -8.96
C PHE A 188 5.11 -0.22 -10.04
N HIS A 189 5.02 -0.80 -11.24
CA HIS A 189 4.26 -0.21 -12.34
C HIS A 189 2.76 -0.12 -12.01
N THR A 190 2.19 -1.19 -11.46
CA THR A 190 0.75 -1.25 -11.12
C THR A 190 0.42 -0.54 -9.81
N ALA A 191 1.32 -0.57 -8.81
CA ALA A 191 1.19 0.14 -7.54
C ALA A 191 1.01 1.64 -7.76
N ARG A 192 1.79 2.24 -8.68
CA ARG A 192 1.63 3.66 -9.01
C ARG A 192 0.20 4.00 -9.48
N SER A 193 -0.39 3.13 -10.31
CA SER A 193 -1.75 3.31 -10.82
C SER A 193 -2.80 3.09 -9.73
N VAL A 194 -2.67 2.02 -8.94
CA VAL A 194 -3.59 1.67 -7.86
C VAL A 194 -3.55 2.70 -6.74
N LEU A 195 -2.36 3.15 -6.32
CA LEU A 195 -2.21 4.20 -5.31
C LEU A 195 -2.78 5.53 -5.81
N GLY A 196 -2.56 5.90 -7.08
CA GLY A 196 -3.10 7.14 -7.65
C GLY A 196 -4.63 7.13 -7.70
N THR A 197 -5.24 6.03 -8.16
CA THR A 197 -6.69 5.88 -8.22
C THR A 197 -7.33 5.82 -6.82
N THR A 198 -6.71 5.09 -5.89
CA THR A 198 -7.18 4.99 -4.49
C THR A 198 -7.07 6.32 -3.76
N THR A 199 -5.97 7.06 -3.94
CA THR A 199 -5.79 8.39 -3.34
C THR A 199 -6.81 9.37 -3.89
N ALA A 200 -7.04 9.39 -5.21
CA ALA A 200 -8.06 10.25 -5.82
C ALA A 200 -9.47 9.90 -5.33
N ALA A 201 -9.80 8.62 -5.21
CA ALA A 201 -11.06 8.17 -4.62
C ALA A 201 -11.20 8.62 -3.15
N GLY A 202 -10.13 8.49 -2.37
CA GLY A 202 -10.06 8.97 -0.98
C GLY A 202 -10.30 10.47 -0.86
N MET A 203 -9.67 11.29 -1.71
CA MET A 203 -9.89 12.74 -1.72
C MET A 203 -11.34 13.11 -2.08
N ARG A 204 -11.95 12.43 -3.06
CA ARG A 204 -13.36 12.64 -3.41
C ARG A 204 -14.30 12.23 -2.27
N GLY A 205 -13.99 11.12 -1.59
CA GLY A 205 -14.73 10.67 -0.41
C GLY A 205 -14.64 11.69 0.73
N LEU A 206 -13.44 12.19 1.01
CA LEU A 206 -13.23 13.24 2.02
C LEU A 206 -13.99 14.53 1.67
N ALA A 207 -13.96 14.96 0.40
CA ALA A 207 -14.73 16.12 -0.06
C ALA A 207 -16.23 15.90 0.11
N ALA A 208 -16.74 14.69 -0.18
CA ALA A 208 -18.14 14.35 0.04
C ALA A 208 -18.51 14.40 1.53
N LEU A 209 -17.67 13.85 2.42
CA LEU A 209 -17.87 13.93 3.87
C LEU A 209 -17.91 15.37 4.36
N LEU A 210 -16.95 16.21 3.95
CA LEU A 210 -16.94 17.63 4.29
C LEU A 210 -18.20 18.35 3.79
N ARG A 211 -18.69 17.99 2.60
CA ARG A 211 -19.93 18.56 2.05
C ARG A 211 -21.16 18.13 2.83
N VAL A 212 -21.24 16.87 3.27
CA VAL A 212 -22.33 16.38 4.13
C VAL A 212 -22.30 17.08 5.48
N ILE A 213 -21.13 17.18 6.12
CA ILE A 213 -20.96 17.87 7.41
C ILE A 213 -21.33 19.36 7.27
N GLY A 214 -20.85 20.03 6.21
CA GLY A 214 -21.21 21.42 5.93
C GLY A 214 -22.71 21.61 5.70
N GLY A 215 -23.35 20.66 5.01
CA GLY A 215 -24.80 20.64 4.83
C GLY A 215 -25.56 20.48 6.16
N MET A 216 -25.14 19.54 7.00
CA MET A 216 -25.73 19.31 8.33
C MET A 216 -25.57 20.53 9.24
N ALA A 217 -24.38 21.14 9.27
CA ALA A 217 -24.12 22.35 10.05
C ALA A 217 -25.02 23.51 9.61
N ARG A 218 -25.22 23.69 8.29
CA ARG A 218 -26.12 24.70 7.76
C ARG A 218 -27.58 24.44 8.15
N GLN A 219 -28.04 23.20 8.09
CA GLN A 219 -29.39 22.82 8.47
C GLN A 219 -29.65 23.03 9.97
N LEU A 220 -28.68 22.65 10.82
CA LEU A 220 -28.72 22.89 12.26
C LEU A 220 -28.76 24.39 12.58
N GLY A 221 -27.95 25.20 11.89
CA GLY A 221 -27.96 26.65 12.05
C GLY A 221 -29.33 27.27 11.73
N LEU A 222 -29.96 26.87 10.63
CA LEU A 222 -31.30 27.33 10.26
C LEU A 222 -32.36 26.90 11.29
N MET A 223 -32.28 25.66 11.79
CA MET A 223 -33.16 25.17 12.84
C MET A 223 -33.01 25.98 14.14
N LEU A 224 -31.77 26.32 14.52
CA LEU A 224 -31.49 27.13 15.71
C LEU A 224 -32.07 28.54 15.58
N VAL A 225 -31.94 29.16 14.40
CA VAL A 225 -32.54 30.48 14.13
C VAL A 225 -34.05 30.41 14.25
N HIS A 226 -34.71 29.41 13.67
CA HIS A 226 -36.17 29.26 13.81
C HIS A 226 -36.60 28.98 15.25
N LEU A 227 -35.85 28.18 16.01
CA LEU A 227 -36.14 27.92 17.42
C LEU A 227 -36.01 29.20 18.26
N TYR A 228 -34.97 30.00 18.00
CA TYR A 228 -34.78 31.31 18.63
C TYR A 228 -35.94 32.26 18.30
N ASP A 229 -36.35 32.32 17.03
CA ASP A 229 -37.44 33.20 16.58
C ASP A 229 -38.77 32.82 17.25
N VAL A 230 -39.07 31.52 17.37
CA VAL A 230 -40.23 31.02 18.11
C VAL A 230 -40.17 31.41 19.59
N LEU A 231 -39.02 31.24 20.25
CA LEU A 231 -38.84 31.64 21.65
C LEU A 231 -39.02 33.15 21.84
N ALA A 232 -38.50 33.96 20.91
CA ALA A 232 -38.66 35.41 20.93
C ALA A 232 -40.13 35.84 20.76
N VAL A 233 -40.86 35.21 19.83
CA VAL A 233 -42.29 35.48 19.60
C VAL A 233 -43.14 35.06 20.81
N VAL A 234 -42.87 33.89 21.40
CA VAL A 234 -43.57 33.45 22.63
C VAL A 234 -43.32 34.44 23.77
N GLY A 235 -42.07 34.89 23.94
CA GLY A 235 -41.72 35.92 24.93
C GLY A 235 -42.50 37.23 24.70
N MET A 236 -42.58 37.70 23.46
CA MET A 236 -43.36 38.90 23.13
C MET A 236 -44.88 38.71 23.29
N ALA A 237 -45.43 37.52 23.02
CA ALA A 237 -46.85 37.24 23.19
C ALA A 237 -47.27 37.30 24.67
N VAL A 238 -46.41 36.83 25.58
CA VAL A 238 -46.61 36.96 27.03
C VAL A 238 -46.63 38.44 27.44
N ASP A 239 -45.69 39.24 26.93
CA ASP A 239 -45.59 40.67 27.29
C ASP A 239 -46.70 41.53 26.63
N GLY A 240 -47.12 41.17 25.41
CA GLY A 240 -48.24 41.80 24.70
C GLY A 240 -49.61 41.46 25.29
N GLY A 241 -49.80 40.22 25.76
CA GLY A 241 -51.01 39.81 26.48
C GLY A 241 -51.19 40.56 27.81
N VAL A 242 -50.09 40.82 28.52
CA VAL A 242 -50.09 41.64 29.75
C VAL A 242 -50.41 43.10 29.45
N ARG A 243 -49.99 43.64 28.28
CA ARG A 243 -50.30 45.02 27.87
C ARG A 243 -51.73 45.23 27.40
N LEU A 244 -52.37 44.23 26.79
CA LEU A 244 -53.79 44.31 26.42
C LEU A 244 -54.71 44.32 27.65
N MET A 245 -54.31 43.65 28.74
CA MET A 245 -55.02 43.66 30.03
C MET A 245 -54.80 44.96 30.84
N ARG A 246 -53.83 45.80 30.47
CA ARG A 246 -53.47 47.04 31.20
C ARG A 246 -53.91 48.35 30.52
N ARG A 247 -54.78 48.30 29.49
CA ARG A 247 -55.48 49.49 28.99
C ARG A 247 -56.82 49.64 29.72
N PRO A 248 -56.97 50.57 30.69
CA PRO A 248 -58.28 51.00 31.13
C PRO A 248 -58.92 51.81 30.00
N GLY A 249 -60.22 51.61 29.82
CA GLY A 249 -61.01 52.11 28.71
C GLY A 249 -60.86 53.61 28.45
N GLY A 250 -60.78 53.94 27.16
CA GLY A 250 -60.92 55.28 26.62
C GLY A 250 -61.78 55.24 25.37
N ALA A 251 -63.09 55.41 25.58
CA ALA A 251 -64.15 55.83 24.65
C ALA A 251 -63.72 57.08 23.82
N SER A 252 -64.28 57.50 22.68
CA SER A 252 -65.41 57.17 21.80
C SER A 252 -65.35 58.18 20.60
N ARG A 253 -66.30 58.06 19.67
CA ARG A 253 -66.70 58.95 18.54
C ARG A 253 -65.86 58.74 17.27
N GLY A 254 -66.39 58.23 16.16
CA GLY A 254 -67.74 58.40 15.62
C GLY A 254 -67.79 59.70 14.84
N ASP A 255 -67.46 59.63 13.54
CA ASP A 255 -67.96 60.60 12.58
C ASP A 255 -68.30 59.91 11.26
N SER A 256 -69.56 60.07 10.89
CA SER A 256 -70.19 59.60 9.68
C SER A 256 -70.32 60.82 8.79
N GLY A 257 -69.76 60.76 7.59
CA GLY A 257 -70.04 61.74 6.55
C GLY A 257 -68.79 62.24 5.89
N ASN A 258 -68.56 61.78 4.66
CA ASN A 258 -68.65 62.60 3.45
C ASN A 258 -67.74 62.01 2.36
N MET A 259 -68.32 61.28 1.40
CA MET A 259 -67.71 61.18 0.09
C MET A 259 -67.90 62.50 -0.64
N PRO A 260 -66.94 62.93 -1.47
CA PRO A 260 -67.30 63.02 -2.88
C PRO A 260 -66.20 62.58 -3.86
N ARG A 261 -66.64 61.75 -4.82
CA ARG A 261 -66.52 61.89 -6.29
C ARG A 261 -65.15 62.09 -6.98
N ARG A 262 -65.02 61.28 -8.05
CA ARG A 262 -64.44 61.55 -9.40
C ARG A 262 -62.90 61.61 -9.45
N GLU A 263 -62.18 61.02 -10.39
CA GLU A 263 -62.49 60.51 -11.75
C GLU A 263 -61.39 59.52 -12.21
N PRO A 264 -61.61 58.74 -13.29
CA PRO A 264 -60.65 57.78 -13.84
C PRO A 264 -59.90 58.34 -15.06
N ARG A 265 -58.56 58.27 -15.07
CA ARG A 265 -57.68 58.50 -16.24
C ARG A 265 -56.29 57.92 -15.93
N ALA A 266 -55.53 57.33 -16.84
CA ALA A 266 -55.75 56.92 -18.21
C ALA A 266 -54.64 55.91 -18.54
N THR A 267 -55.00 54.95 -19.39
CA THR A 267 -54.11 54.21 -20.27
C THR A 267 -53.16 55.15 -21.01
N LEU A 268 -51.87 54.80 -21.08
CA LEU A 268 -51.04 55.10 -22.23
C LEU A 268 -50.42 53.79 -22.74
N SER A 269 -51.03 53.33 -23.82
CA SER A 269 -50.50 52.42 -24.81
C SER A 269 -49.46 53.14 -25.69
N LYS A 270 -48.48 52.36 -26.17
CA LYS A 270 -47.83 52.33 -27.50
C LYS A 270 -46.32 52.13 -27.35
N GLU A 271 -45.80 50.96 -27.70
CA GLU A 271 -45.47 50.50 -29.07
C GLU A 271 -44.30 51.24 -29.71
N VAL A 272 -43.43 50.41 -30.31
CA VAL A 272 -42.59 50.60 -31.50
C VAL A 272 -41.07 50.69 -31.26
N LEU A 273 -40.42 49.68 -31.86
CA LEU A 273 -39.01 49.45 -32.22
C LEU A 273 -38.10 48.79 -31.16
#